data_AF-A0A7R9YPR9-F1
#
_entry.id   AF-A0A7R9YPR9-F1
#
_cell.length_a   1.000
_cell.length_b   1.000
_cell.length_c   1.000
_cell.angle_alpha   90.00
_cell.angle_beta   90.00
_cell.angle_gamma   90.00
#
_symmetry.space_group_name_H-M   'P 1'
#
loop_
_entity.id
_entity.type
_entity.pdbx_description
1 polymer ?
#
loop_
_entity_poly.entity_id
_entity_poly.type
_entity_poly.pdbx_seq_one_letter_code
_entity_poly.pdbx_strand_id
1 'polypeptide(L)'
;LAAVWPVLARVRPAWEAIHGARSAAQAPKLILHAGPPLAGGFAAMCGPMRGAIIGAILFEGWAASADEAEALARNGGVAFAPCHTRRAVGPMSGVISPSMPVWVCVDGGERGGGAAA
;
A
#
# COMPACT_ATOMS: atom_id res chain seq x y z
N LEU A 1 12.63 -5.97 20.56
CA LEU A 1 13.14 -5.13 19.45
C LEU A 1 14.61 -5.41 19.15
N ALA A 2 15.52 -5.48 20.14
CA ALA A 2 16.96 -5.68 19.91
C ALA A 2 17.38 -7.00 19.24
N ALA A 3 16.49 -8.01 19.15
CA ALA A 3 16.76 -9.30 18.51
C ALA A 3 16.25 -9.42 17.06
N VAL A 4 15.53 -8.42 16.54
CA VAL A 4 14.99 -8.46 15.17
C VAL A 4 16.10 -8.10 14.18
N TRP A 5 16.29 -8.92 13.15
CA TRP A 5 17.25 -8.68 12.08
C TRP A 5 16.51 -8.48 10.75
N PRO A 6 16.05 -7.26 10.42
CA PRO A 6 15.25 -7.04 9.22
C PRO A 6 16.12 -7.21 7.97
N VAL A 7 15.76 -8.18 7.13
CA VAL A 7 16.41 -8.42 5.83
C VAL A 7 15.44 -8.13 4.70
N LEU A 8 15.91 -7.44 3.66
CA LEU A 8 15.15 -7.26 2.43
C LEU A 8 15.17 -8.59 1.66
N ALA A 9 14.05 -9.31 1.65
CA ALA A 9 13.98 -10.63 1.03
C ALA A 9 13.63 -10.58 -0.46
N ARG A 10 12.79 -9.62 -0.87
CA ARG A 10 12.24 -9.54 -2.23
C ARG A 10 11.61 -8.18 -2.52
N VAL A 11 11.47 -7.90 -3.81
CA VAL A 11 10.56 -6.88 -4.34
C VAL A 11 9.39 -7.59 -5.01
N ARG A 12 8.16 -7.17 -4.71
CA ARG A 12 6.91 -7.76 -5.22
C ARG A 12 5.86 -6.68 -5.42
N PRO A 13 4.88 -6.87 -6.31
CA PRO A 13 3.72 -5.98 -6.33
C PRO A 13 2.90 -6.12 -5.05
N ALA A 14 2.24 -5.03 -4.64
CA ALA A 14 1.42 -4.99 -3.43
C ALA A 14 0.24 -5.99 -3.48
N TRP A 15 -0.33 -6.25 -4.65
CA TRP A 15 -1.40 -7.24 -4.80
C TRP A 15 -0.97 -8.64 -4.35
N GLU A 16 0.29 -9.02 -4.58
CA GLU A 16 0.84 -10.29 -4.13
C GLU A 16 1.22 -10.19 -2.65
N ALA A 17 2.10 -9.24 -2.32
CA ALA A 17 2.76 -9.18 -1.03
C ALA A 17 1.84 -8.77 0.13
N ILE A 18 0.84 -7.94 -0.14
CA ILE A 18 -0.03 -7.34 0.88
C ILE A 18 -1.45 -7.93 0.80
N HIS A 19 -1.97 -8.13 -0.40
CA HIS A 19 -3.33 -8.62 -0.59
C HIS A 19 -3.42 -10.15 -0.77
N GLY A 20 -2.31 -10.84 -1.01
CA GLY A 20 -2.30 -12.29 -1.26
C GLY A 20 -3.09 -12.68 -2.52
N ALA A 21 -3.32 -11.73 -3.44
CA ALA A 21 -3.99 -11.98 -4.70
C ALA A 21 -3.05 -12.72 -5.67
N ARG A 22 -3.63 -13.50 -6.59
CA ARG A 22 -2.85 -14.21 -7.63
C ARG A 22 -2.52 -13.35 -8.85
N SER A 23 -3.23 -12.25 -9.03
CA SER A 23 -3.00 -11.28 -10.08
C SER A 23 -3.55 -9.91 -9.67
N ALA A 24 -3.10 -8.85 -10.35
CA ALA A 24 -3.60 -7.49 -10.14
C ALA A 24 -5.13 -7.40 -10.30
N ALA A 25 -5.71 -8.12 -11.27
CA ALA A 25 -7.15 -8.12 -11.52
C ALA A 25 -7.99 -8.74 -10.38
N GLN A 26 -7.39 -9.60 -9.55
CA GLN A 26 -8.04 -10.19 -8.38
C GLN A 26 -7.84 -9.36 -7.10
N ALA A 27 -7.01 -8.31 -7.16
CA ALA A 27 -6.80 -7.44 -6.03
C ALA A 27 -8.02 -6.53 -5.81
N PRO A 28 -8.41 -6.27 -4.55
CA PRO A 28 -9.45 -5.29 -4.28
C PRO A 28 -9.02 -3.90 -4.74
N LYS A 29 -9.97 -3.05 -5.12
CA LYS A 29 -9.74 -1.60 -5.29
C LYS A 29 -9.55 -0.94 -3.92
N LEU A 30 -8.42 -1.25 -3.28
CA LEU A 30 -8.02 -0.78 -1.98
C LEU A 30 -6.70 -0.04 -2.12
N ILE A 31 -6.65 1.18 -1.62
CA ILE A 31 -5.42 1.96 -1.52
C ILE A 31 -5.07 2.13 -0.05
N LEU A 32 -3.82 1.83 0.30
CA LEU A 32 -3.31 2.06 1.64
C LEU A 32 -2.77 3.47 1.80
N HIS A 33 -2.74 4.00 3.03
CA HIS A 33 -2.17 5.31 3.33
C HIS A 33 -1.41 5.33 4.67
N ALA A 34 -0.55 6.35 4.85
CA ALA A 34 0.13 6.60 6.11
C ALA A 34 -0.82 7.15 7.18
N GLY A 35 -0.44 6.96 8.45
CA GLY A 35 -1.18 7.49 9.61
C GLY A 35 -2.31 6.57 10.11
N PRO A 36 -3.15 7.06 11.04
CA PRO A 36 -4.28 6.30 11.61
C PRO A 36 -5.50 6.28 10.67
N PRO A 37 -6.55 5.48 10.96
CA PRO A 37 -7.79 5.51 10.19
C PRO A 37 -8.41 6.91 10.11
N LEU A 38 -8.89 7.29 8.93
CA LEU A 38 -9.56 8.57 8.68
C LEU A 38 -11.07 8.34 8.51
N ALA A 39 -11.85 8.62 9.55
CA ALA A 39 -13.30 8.35 9.55
C ALA A 39 -14.06 9.08 8.42
N GLY A 40 -13.60 10.28 8.03
CA GLY A 40 -14.16 11.04 6.91
C GLY A 40 -13.68 10.60 5.52
N GLY A 41 -13.00 9.45 5.41
CA GLY A 41 -12.50 8.90 4.16
C GLY A 41 -11.62 9.88 3.38
N PHE A 42 -11.79 9.93 2.06
CA PHE A 42 -11.03 10.81 1.17
C PHE A 42 -11.15 12.30 1.51
N ALA A 43 -12.32 12.76 1.97
CA ALA A 43 -12.54 14.16 2.31
C ALA A 43 -11.73 14.63 3.53
N ALA A 44 -11.43 13.70 4.45
CA ALA A 44 -10.59 13.97 5.63
C ALA A 44 -9.08 13.92 5.35
N MET A 45 -8.66 13.45 4.17
CA MET A 45 -7.24 13.41 3.80
C MET A 45 -6.72 14.81 3.49
N CYS A 46 -5.45 15.11 3.80
CA CYS A 46 -4.83 16.38 3.43
C CYS A 46 -4.57 16.47 1.91
N GLY A 47 -4.36 17.68 1.39
CA GLY A 47 -4.16 17.94 -0.04
C GLY A 47 -3.13 17.02 -0.73
N PRO A 48 -1.90 16.90 -0.20
CA PRO A 48 -0.89 16.00 -0.77
C PRO A 48 -1.30 14.52 -0.78
N MET A 49 -1.98 14.05 0.28
CA MET A 49 -2.48 12.68 0.33
C MET A 49 -3.58 12.45 -0.71
N ARG A 50 -4.53 13.38 -0.86
CA ARG A 50 -5.56 13.31 -1.90
C ARG A 50 -4.94 13.27 -3.30
N GLY A 51 -3.94 14.12 -3.57
CA GLY A 51 -3.21 14.10 -4.85
C GLY A 51 -2.51 12.76 -5.11
N ALA A 52 -1.89 12.17 -4.08
CA ALA A 52 -1.26 10.85 -4.20
C ALA A 52 -2.28 9.73 -4.46
N ILE A 53 -3.45 9.77 -3.80
CA ILE A 53 -4.56 8.83 -4.07
C ILE A 53 -5.05 8.97 -5.51
N ILE A 54 -5.29 10.20 -6.00
CA ILE A 54 -5.71 10.46 -7.38
C ILE A 54 -4.68 9.89 -8.36
N GLY A 55 -3.39 10.16 -8.14
CA GLY A 55 -2.31 9.61 -8.95
C GLY A 55 -2.27 8.08 -8.93
N ALA A 56 -2.50 7.46 -7.78
CA ALA A 56 -2.56 6.01 -7.64
C ALA A 56 -3.76 5.38 -8.38
N ILE A 57 -4.93 6.02 -8.33
CA ILE A 57 -6.13 5.58 -9.07
C ILE A 57 -5.87 5.61 -10.59
N LEU A 58 -5.20 6.65 -11.07
CA LEU A 58 -4.80 6.78 -12.47
C LEU A 58 -3.75 5.73 -12.85
N PHE A 59 -2.75 5.51 -11.99
CA PHE A 59 -1.71 4.50 -12.18
C PHE A 59 -2.29 3.09 -12.32
N GLU A 60 -3.32 2.75 -11.54
CA GLU A 60 -4.04 1.47 -11.65
C GLU A 60 -5.00 1.40 -12.85
N GLY A 61 -5.17 2.49 -13.59
CA GLY A 61 -6.09 2.56 -14.72
C GLY A 61 -7.57 2.48 -14.32
N TRP A 62 -7.92 2.88 -13.09
CA TRP A 62 -9.31 2.82 -12.61
C TRP A 62 -10.17 4.02 -13.03
N ALA A 63 -9.54 5.08 -13.55
CA ALA A 63 -10.15 6.30 -14.07
C ALA A 63 -9.29 6.83 -15.23
N ALA A 64 -9.90 7.59 -16.15
CA ALA A 64 -9.20 8.14 -17.32
C ALA A 64 -8.68 9.57 -17.09
N SER A 65 -9.13 10.25 -16.02
CA SER A 65 -8.74 11.63 -15.70
C SER A 65 -8.68 11.88 -14.20
N ALA A 66 -8.01 12.97 -13.80
CA ALA A 66 -7.92 13.37 -12.40
C ALA A 66 -9.29 13.64 -11.78
N ASP A 67 -10.21 14.25 -12.54
CA ASP A 67 -11.58 14.52 -12.09
C ASP A 67 -12.38 13.23 -11.88
N GLU A 68 -12.26 12.27 -12.80
CA GLU A 68 -12.87 10.94 -12.64
C GLU A 68 -12.26 10.18 -11.45
N ALA A 69 -10.95 10.28 -11.24
CA ALA A 69 -10.27 9.65 -10.12
C ALA A 69 -10.70 10.24 -8.78
N GLU A 70 -10.83 11.57 -8.69
CA GLU A 70 -11.37 12.24 -7.50
C GLU A 70 -12.82 11.83 -7.25
N ALA A 71 -13.67 11.81 -8.28
CA ALA A 71 -15.05 11.37 -8.16
C ALA A 71 -15.15 9.92 -7.68
N LEU A 72 -14.32 9.02 -8.24
CA LEU A 72 -14.25 7.61 -7.83
C LEU A 72 -13.85 7.47 -6.35
N ALA A 73 -12.86 8.24 -5.90
CA ALA A 73 -12.40 8.25 -4.51
C ALA A 73 -13.48 8.79 -3.55
N ARG A 74 -14.20 9.84 -3.94
CA ARG A 74 -15.25 10.47 -3.12
C ARG A 74 -16.51 9.63 -3.01
N ASN A 75 -16.87 8.93 -4.09
CA ASN A 75 -18.10 8.15 -4.18
C ASN A 75 -17.96 6.72 -3.63
N GLY A 76 -16.81 6.38 -3.01
CA GLY A 76 -16.58 5.07 -2.41
C GLY A 76 -16.26 3.96 -3.42
N GLY A 77 -15.89 4.31 -4.65
CA GLY A 77 -15.44 3.35 -5.68
C GLY A 77 -14.05 2.75 -5.39
N VAL A 78 -13.35 3.30 -4.40
CA VAL A 78 -12.06 2.81 -3.87
C VAL A 78 -12.15 2.81 -2.35
N ALA A 79 -11.71 1.71 -1.73
CA ALA A 79 -11.57 1.60 -0.28
C ALA A 79 -10.22 2.16 0.18
N PHE A 80 -10.17 2.69 1.40
CA PHE A 80 -8.93 3.20 2.02
C PHE A 80 -8.68 2.50 3.34
N ALA A 81 -7.42 2.17 3.62
CA ALA A 81 -7.01 1.64 4.91
C ALA A 81 -5.60 2.11 5.30
N PRO A 82 -5.28 2.27 6.59
CA PRO A 82 -3.91 2.53 7.02
C PRO A 82 -2.98 1.38 6.67
N CYS A 83 -1.74 1.67 6.25
CA CYS A 83 -0.74 0.66 5.94
C CYS A 83 -0.52 -0.34 7.10
N HIS A 84 -0.55 0.14 8.35
CA HIS A 84 -0.32 -0.67 9.55
C HIS A 84 -1.36 -1.79 9.74
N THR A 85 -2.59 -1.62 9.21
CA THR A 85 -3.62 -2.68 9.25
C THR A 85 -3.27 -3.87 8.36
N ARG A 86 -2.29 -3.71 7.47
CA ARG A 86 -1.84 -4.70 6.49
C ARG A 86 -0.35 -5.04 6.63
N ARG A 87 0.24 -4.79 7.80
CA ARG A 87 1.68 -5.01 8.07
C ARG A 87 2.60 -4.29 7.07
N ALA A 88 2.15 -3.16 6.54
CA ALA A 88 2.90 -2.32 5.62
C ALA A 88 3.18 -0.96 6.25
N VAL A 89 4.17 -0.25 5.72
CA VAL A 89 4.47 1.15 6.04
C VAL A 89 4.80 1.88 4.75
N GLY A 90 4.46 3.16 4.68
CA GLY A 90 4.76 4.02 3.53
C GLY A 90 5.20 5.40 4.01
N PRO A 91 6.27 5.98 3.44
CA PRO A 91 6.75 7.31 3.81
C PRO A 91 5.81 8.41 3.30
N MET A 92 5.82 9.58 3.95
CA MET A 92 5.03 10.75 3.56
C MET A 92 3.52 10.47 3.54
N SER A 93 2.86 10.53 2.37
CA SER A 93 1.44 10.16 2.24
C SER A 93 1.21 8.65 2.42
N GLY A 94 2.26 7.84 2.24
CA GLY A 94 2.26 6.39 2.37
C GLY A 94 1.28 5.68 1.46
N VAL A 95 0.97 6.27 0.30
CA VAL A 95 0.04 5.69 -0.66
C VAL A 95 0.63 4.43 -1.30
N ILE A 96 -0.10 3.33 -1.18
CA ILE A 96 0.24 2.04 -1.82
C ILE A 96 -1.00 1.51 -2.52
N SER A 97 -0.95 1.40 -3.84
CA SER A 97 -1.97 0.75 -4.66
C SER A 97 -1.53 -0.65 -5.10
N PRO A 98 -2.47 -1.53 -5.54
CA PRO A 98 -2.18 -2.95 -5.76
C PRO A 98 -1.00 -3.25 -6.70
N SER A 99 -0.83 -2.51 -7.78
CA SER A 99 0.22 -2.75 -8.77
C SER A 99 1.57 -2.12 -8.42
N MET A 100 1.65 -1.30 -7.36
CA MET A 100 2.92 -0.69 -6.94
C MET A 100 3.91 -1.75 -6.42
N PRO A 101 5.21 -1.64 -6.77
CA PRO A 101 6.23 -2.49 -6.19
C PRO A 101 6.47 -2.12 -4.72
N VAL A 102 6.58 -3.14 -3.88
CA VAL A 102 6.89 -3.01 -2.45
C VAL A 102 8.09 -3.88 -2.09
N TRP A 103 8.83 -3.43 -1.09
CA TRP A 103 9.86 -4.23 -0.43
C TRP A 103 9.20 -5.15 0.59
N VAL A 104 9.52 -6.44 0.51
CA VAL A 104 9.12 -7.40 1.54
C VAL A 104 10.33 -7.65 2.42
N CYS A 105 10.26 -7.09 3.63
CA CYS A 105 11.24 -7.33 4.67
C CYS A 105 10.75 -8.46 5.58
N VAL A 106 11.66 -9.35 5.97
CA VAL A 106 11.39 -10.41 6.94
C VAL A 106 12.37 -10.30 8.10
N ASP A 107 12.01 -10.86 9.26
CA ASP A 107 12.97 -11.07 10.32
C ASP A 107 13.88 -12.25 9.95
N GLY A 108 15.17 -11.99 9.81
CA GLY A 108 16.19 -12.99 9.50
C GLY A 108 16.64 -13.81 10.72
N GLY A 109 16.09 -13.56 11.91
CA GLY A 109 16.43 -14.26 13.15
C GLY A 109 17.70 -13.71 13.81
N GLU A 110 18.34 -14.51 14.67
CA GLU A 110 19.57 -14.09 15.35
C GLU A 110 20.76 -14.06 14.37
N ARG A 111 21.59 -13.00 14.43
CA ARG A 111 22.89 -12.96 13.74
C ARG A 111 23.81 -14.02 14.35
N GLY A 112 23.71 -15.28 13.91
CA GLY A 112 24.55 -16.35 14.42
C GLY A 112 24.02 -17.74 14.15
N GLY A 113 23.92 -18.13 12.88
CA GLY A 113 23.53 -19.51 12.54
C GLY A 113 23.50 -19.81 11.06
N GLY A 114 24.67 -19.80 10.41
CA GLY A 114 24.95 -20.62 9.24
C GLY A 114 24.22 -20.28 7.93
N ALA A 115 25.00 -20.20 6.85
CA ALA A 115 24.46 -20.50 5.54
C ALA A 115 23.73 -21.85 5.58
N ALA A 116 22.51 -21.91 5.05
CA ALA A 116 21.95 -23.16 4.58
C ALA A 116 22.52 -23.42 3.18
N ALA A 117 23.73 -24.00 3.16
CA ALA A 117 24.32 -24.82 2.11
C ALA A 117 25.34 -25.74 2.77
#